data_AF-A0A2R4BG17-F1
#
_entry.id   AF-A0A2R4BG17-F1
#
_cell.length_a   1.000
_cell.length_b   1.000
_cell.length_c   1.000
_cell.angle_alpha   90.00
_cell.angle_beta   90.00
_cell.angle_gamma   90.00
#
_symmetry.space_group_name_H-M   'P 1'
#
loop_
_entity.id
_entity.type
_entity.pdbx_description
1 polymer ?
#
loop_
_entity_poly.entity_id
_entity_poly.type
_entity_poly.pdbx_seq_one_letter_code
_entity_poly.pdbx_strand_id
1 'polypeptide(L)' 'MASTTSSTQPIRRFIKRQAVEEITGLSCSEIYRRIAAGTFPAQVILGPKSVVWIESEVMDWCDARVAESRGEVA' A
#
# COMPACT_ATOMS: atom_id res chain seq x y z
N MET A 1 5.79 31.56 18.18
CA MET A 1 6.15 30.13 18.14
C MET A 1 5.40 29.51 16.98
N ALA A 2 6.07 29.31 15.85
CA ALA A 2 5.47 28.90 14.59
C ALA A 2 5.62 27.39 14.43
N SER A 3 4.52 26.65 14.58
CA SER A 3 4.42 25.26 14.13
C SER A 3 3.80 25.26 12.73
N THR A 4 4.57 25.68 11.72
CA THR A 4 4.24 25.46 10.31
C THR A 4 4.69 24.05 9.93
N THR A 5 3.90 23.04 10.29
CA THR A 5 4.09 21.69 9.77
C THR A 5 3.17 21.51 8.55
N SER A 6 3.64 21.97 7.40
CA SER A 6 3.04 21.69 6.10
C SER A 6 3.19 20.20 5.78
N SER A 7 2.22 19.38 6.18
CA SER A 7 2.14 17.99 5.74
C SER A 7 1.65 18.01 4.29
N THR A 8 2.60 17.93 3.35
CA THR A 8 2.34 17.66 1.92
C THR A 8 1.66 16.30 1.81
N GLN A 9 0.34 16.24 2.03
CA GLN A 9 -0.42 15.02 1.82
C GLN A 9 -0.34 14.71 0.32
N PRO A 10 0.35 13.63 -0.10
CA PRO A 10 0.34 13.25 -1.49
C PRO A 10 -1.11 12.98 -1.88
N ILE A 11 -1.44 13.31 -3.12
CA ILE A 11 -2.78 13.09 -3.70
C ILE A 11 -3.15 11.63 -3.45
N ARG A 12 -4.10 11.39 -2.54
CA ARG A 12 -4.51 10.04 -2.15
C ARG A 12 -5.33 9.43 -3.26
N ARG A 13 -4.66 8.71 -4.17
CA ARG A 13 -5.31 7.96 -5.24
C ARG A 13 -5.74 6.60 -4.70
N PHE A 14 -7.04 6.34 -4.77
CA PHE A 14 -7.60 5.05 -4.38
C PHE A 14 -7.56 4.10 -5.57
N ILE A 15 -6.98 2.93 -5.36
CA ILE A 15 -6.87 1.86 -6.35
C ILE A 15 -7.70 0.65 -5.91
N LYS A 16 -8.36 -0.02 -6.84
CA LYS A 16 -9.10 -1.25 -6.56
C LYS A 16 -8.14 -2.44 -6.48
N ARG A 17 -8.62 -3.56 -5.93
CA ARG A 17 -7.90 -4.84 -5.87
C ARG A 17 -7.18 -5.18 -7.19
N GLN A 18 -7.86 -5.04 -8.32
CA GLN A 18 -7.28 -5.38 -9.63
C GLN A 18 -6.01 -4.57 -9.93
N ALA A 19 -6.02 -3.26 -9.66
CA ALA A 19 -4.84 -2.43 -9.85
C ALA A 19 -3.72 -2.79 -8.85
N VAL A 20 -4.07 -3.19 -7.63
CA VAL A 20 -3.09 -3.70 -6.65
C VAL A 20 -2.42 -4.98 -7.17
N GLU A 21 -3.18 -5.89 -7.78
CA GLU A 21 -2.64 -7.10 -8.41
C GLU A 21 -1.72 -6.76 -9.59
N GLU A 22 -2.09 -5.77 -10.42
CA GLU A 22 -1.27 -5.31 -11.53
C GLU A 22 0.05 -4.65 -11.06
N ILE A 23 0.00 -3.87 -9.98
CA ILE A 23 1.19 -3.19 -9.43
C ILE A 23 2.12 -4.17 -8.71
N THR A 24 1.56 -5.04 -7.86
CA THR A 24 2.35 -5.94 -7.01
C THR A 24 2.71 -7.25 -7.71
N GLY A 25 2.02 -7.62 -8.79
CA GLY A 25 2.11 -8.92 -9.44
C GLY A 25 1.59 -10.09 -8.60
N LEU A 26 0.97 -9.81 -7.45
CA LEU A 26 0.46 -10.82 -6.53
C LEU A 26 -0.96 -11.19 -6.86
N SER A 27 -1.31 -12.47 -6.65
CA SER A 27 -2.70 -12.90 -6.74
C SER A 27 -3.51 -12.44 -5.52
N CYS A 28 -4.83 -12.28 -5.69
CA CYS A 28 -5.81 -12.04 -4.60
C CYS A 28 -5.46 -12.72 -3.28
N SER A 29 -5.30 -14.05 -3.32
CA SER A 29 -5.12 -14.88 -2.13
C SER A 29 -3.84 -14.53 -1.38
N GLU A 30 -2.78 -14.18 -2.11
CA GLU A 30 -1.51 -13.76 -1.54
C GLU A 30 -1.64 -12.38 -0.89
N ILE A 31 -2.35 -11.45 -1.54
CA ILE A 31 -2.65 -10.14 -0.94
C ILE A 31 -3.38 -10.32 0.39
N TYR A 32 -4.46 -11.11 0.43
CA TYR A 32 -5.19 -11.37 1.67
C TYR A 32 -4.35 -12.12 2.71
N ARG A 33 -3.51 -13.07 2.29
CA ARG A 33 -2.58 -13.78 3.19
C ARG A 33 -1.61 -12.81 3.85
N ARG A 34 -1.07 -11.85 3.10
CA ARG A 34 -0.13 -10.85 3.63
C ARG A 34 -0.82 -9.79 4.48
N ILE A 35 -2.06 -9.43 4.15
CA ILE A 35 -2.90 -8.59 5.02
C ILE A 35 -3.12 -9.30 6.36
N ALA A 36 -3.45 -10.60 6.35
CA ALA A 36 -3.60 -11.40 7.57
C ALA A 36 -2.29 -11.55 8.35
N ALA A 37 -1.14 -11.60 7.66
CA ALA A 37 0.19 -11.59 8.27
C ALA A 37 0.65 -10.20 8.73
N GLY A 38 -0.11 -9.13 8.48
CA GLY A 38 0.26 -7.76 8.81
C GLY A 38 1.44 -7.21 7.99
N THR A 39 1.81 -7.88 6.89
CA THR A 39 2.94 -7.51 6.02
C THR A 39 2.49 -6.81 4.73
N PHE A 40 1.23 -6.40 4.63
CA PHE A 40 0.69 -5.67 3.48
C PHE A 40 -0.29 -4.60 3.96
N PRO A 41 -0.37 -3.44 3.30
CA PRO A 41 -1.28 -2.37 3.70
C PRO A 41 -2.74 -2.84 3.75
N ALA A 42 -3.42 -2.42 4.81
CA ALA A 42 -4.82 -2.76 5.02
C ALA A 42 -5.71 -2.13 3.95
N GLN A 43 -6.76 -2.85 3.58
CA GLN A 43 -7.77 -2.34 2.66
C GLN A 43 -8.62 -1.25 3.34
N VAL A 44 -8.91 -0.18 2.59
CA VAL A 44 -9.85 0.88 2.97
C VAL A 44 -11.23 0.53 2.42
N ILE A 45 -12.21 0.46 3.31
CA ILE A 45 -13.60 0.16 2.96
C ILE A 45 -14.29 1.48 2.61
N LEU A 46 -14.52 1.73 1.31
CA LEU A 46 -15.26 2.91 0.84
C LEU A 46 -16.79 2.69 0.89
N GLY A 47 -17.23 1.44 0.96
CA GLY A 47 -18.65 1.11 1.03
C GLY A 47 -18.91 -0.39 1.22
N PRO A 48 -20.18 -0.81 1.27
CA PRO A 48 -20.57 -2.15 1.69
C PRO A 48 -20.03 -3.29 0.79
N LYS A 49 -19.63 -2.99 -0.45
CA LYS A 49 -19.02 -3.94 -1.40
C LYS A 49 -17.78 -3.38 -2.08
N SER A 50 -17.25 -2.25 -1.61
CA SER A 50 -16.15 -1.53 -2.27
C SER A 50 -14.97 -1.42 -1.31
N VAL A 51 -13.95 -2.22 -1.60
CA VAL A 51 -12.65 -2.20 -0.92
C VAL A 51 -11.61 -1.65 -1.87
N VAL A 52 -10.81 -0.71 -1.37
CA VAL A 52 -9.75 -0.04 -2.14
C VAL A 52 -8.48 0.01 -1.30
N TRP A 53 -7.37 0.26 -1.95
CA TRP A 53 -6.08 0.52 -1.33
C TRP A 53 -5.63 1.92 -1.70
N ILE A 54 -4.74 2.48 -0.90
CA ILE A 54 -4.09 3.74 -1.21
C ILE A 54 -2.89 3.41 -2.10
N GLU A 55 -2.83 4.02 -3.29
CA GLU A 55 -1.76 3.79 -4.26
C GLU A 55 -0.38 4.01 -3.64
N SER A 56 -0.23 5.10 -2.87
CA SER A 56 1.02 5.43 -2.17
C SER A 56 1.46 4.33 -1.20
N GLU A 57 0.55 3.74 -0.43
CA GLU A 57 0.88 2.66 0.51
C GLU A 57 1.34 1.39 -0.22
N VAL A 58 0.71 1.09 -1.35
CA VAL A 58 1.07 -0.08 -2.17
C VAL A 58 2.43 0.13 -2.85
N MET A 59 2.71 1.35 -3.32
CA MET A 59 4.01 1.70 -3.89
C MET A 59 5.12 1.68 -2.83
N ASP A 60 4.88 2.25 -1.66
CA ASP A 60 5.82 2.23 -0.52
C ASP A 60 6.14 0.80 -0.09
N TRP A 61 5.10 -0.04 0.00
CA TRP A 61 5.29 -1.47 0.24
C TRP A 61 6.15 -2.15 -0.84
N CYS A 62 5.94 -1.81 -2.11
CA CYS A 62 6.75 -2.35 -3.22
C CYS A 62 8.21 -1.92 -3.08
N ASP A 63 8.45 -0.64 -2.78
CA ASP A 63 9.79 -0.10 -2.56
C ASP A 63 10.49 -0.79 -1.39
N ALA A 64 9.80 -0.98 -0.26
CA ALA A 64 10.29 -1.74 0.89
C ALA A 64 10.67 -3.19 0.51
N ARG A 65 9.91 -3.84 -0.38
CA ARG A 65 10.25 -5.18 -0.90
C ARG A 65 11.44 -5.16 -1.83
N VAL A 66 11.59 -4.13 -2.65
CA VAL A 66 12.78 -3.96 -3.51
C VAL A 66 14.01 -3.74 -2.63
N ALA A 67 13.91 -2.93 -1.57
CA ALA A 67 14.99 -2.70 -0.62
C ALA A 67 15.38 -3.99 0.14
N GLU A 68 14.39 -4.74 0.62
CA GLU A 68 14.60 -6.06 1.26
C GLU A 68 15.26 -7.05 0.30
N SER A 69 14.80 -7.12 -0.96
CA SER A 69 15.32 -8.01 -1.98
C SER A 69 16.73 -7.63 -2.45
N ARG A 70 17.01 -6.33 -2.58
CA ARG A 70 18.33 -5.81 -2.98
C ARG A 70 19.31 -5.72 -1.81
N GLY A 71 18.87 -5.98 -0.58
CA GLY A 71 19.74 -6.16 0.56
C GLY A 71 20.48 -4.89 0.97
N GLU A 72 19.81 -3.73 0.96
CA GLU A 72 20.31 -2.56 1.69
C GLU A 72 19.91 -2.67 3.18
N VAL A 73 20.34 -3.79 3.77
CA VAL A 73 20.44 -3.95 5.22
C VAL A 73 21.82 -3.41 5.60
N ALA A 74 21.84 -2.18 6.10
CA ALA A 74 23.00 -1.60 6.78
C ALA A 74 23.23 -2.30 8.13
#